data_AF-N9AHS5-F1
#
_entry.id   AF-N9AHS5-F1
#
_cell.length_a   1.000
_cell.length_b   1.000
_cell.length_c   1.000
_cell.angle_alpha   90.00
_cell.angle_beta   90.00
_cell.angle_gamma   90.00
#
_symmetry.space_group_name_H-M   'P 1'
#
loop_
_entity.id
_entity.type
_entity.pdbx_description
1 polymer ?
#
loop_
_entity_poly.entity_id
_entity_poly.type
_entity_poly.pdbx_seq_one_letter_code
_entity_poly.pdbx_strand_id
1 'polypeptide(L)'
;MTNEITFPIWKNDLIEQFKKMLGKKYLNDENLAFLLGNENYLFDDYKTGITAKTHAQLAWCDNNLQYEEGRLISLIENEKQL
;
A
#
# COMPACT_ATOMS: atom_id res chain seq x y z
N MET A 1 4.79 27.20 -12.07
CA MET A 1 5.22 25.85 -12.51
C MET A 1 4.71 24.88 -11.47
N THR A 2 3.61 24.20 -11.77
CA THR A 2 3.21 23.01 -11.00
C THR A 2 4.27 21.95 -11.30
N ASN A 3 5.03 21.53 -10.29
CA ASN A 3 5.89 20.35 -10.41
C ASN A 3 4.96 19.17 -10.70
N GLU A 4 4.80 18.80 -11.97
CA GLU A 4 4.10 17.59 -12.34
C GLU A 4 4.92 16.42 -11.81
N ILE A 5 4.44 15.82 -10.71
CA ILE A 5 5.00 14.58 -10.19
C ILE A 5 4.83 13.54 -11.29
N THR A 6 5.91 12.87 -11.69
CA THR A 6 5.83 11.81 -12.70
C THR A 6 5.35 10.50 -12.07
N PHE A 7 4.79 9.59 -12.87
CA PHE A 7 4.31 8.29 -12.36
C PHE A 7 5.35 7.51 -11.54
N PRO A 8 6.64 7.41 -11.94
CA PRO A 8 7.65 6.74 -11.12
C PRO A 8 7.87 7.41 -9.76
N ILE A 9 7.83 8.74 -9.69
CA ILE A 9 7.99 9.49 -8.43
C ILE A 9 6.78 9.24 -7.54
N TRP A 10 5.57 9.39 -8.09
CA TRP A 10 4.32 9.15 -7.37
C TRP A 10 4.23 7.72 -6.81
N LYS A 11 4.60 6.72 -7.63
CA LYS A 11 4.60 5.31 -7.23
C LYS A 11 5.57 5.06 -6.08
N ASN A 12 6.77 5.65 -6.12
CA ASN A 12 7.74 5.53 -5.03
C ASN A 12 7.21 6.17 -3.74
N ASP A 13 6.56 7.33 -3.82
CA ASP A 13 5.96 7.98 -2.65
C ASP A 13 4.85 7.10 -2.03
N LEU A 14 4.02 6.47 -2.86
CA LEU A 14 2.98 5.53 -2.41
C LEU A 14 3.59 4.29 -1.74
N ILE A 15 4.66 3.72 -2.31
CA ILE A 15 5.40 2.59 -1.72
C ILE A 15 5.92 2.98 -0.33
N GLU A 16 6.53 4.15 -0.19
CA GLU A 16 7.05 4.62 1.10
C GLU A 16 5.94 4.86 2.13
N GLN A 17 4.74 5.26 1.70
CA GLN A 17 3.58 5.32 2.59
C GLN A 17 3.15 3.93 3.05
N PHE A 18 3.03 2.95 2.15
CA PHE A 18 2.70 1.58 2.52
C PHE A 18 3.72 0.97 3.48
N LYS A 19 5.03 1.19 3.26
CA LYS A 19 6.07 0.73 4.19
C LYS A 19 5.90 1.30 5.60
N LYS A 20 5.58 2.59 5.70
CA LYS A 20 5.31 3.23 7.00
C LYS A 20 4.08 2.63 7.66
N MET A 21 3.01 2.41 6.90
CA MET A 21 1.76 1.87 7.43
C MET A 21 1.81 0.37 7.73
N LEU A 22 2.67 -0.43 7.10
CA LEU A 22 2.82 -1.86 7.43
C LEU A 22 3.57 -2.06 8.76
N GLY A 23 4.47 -1.15 9.09
CA GLY A 23 5.37 -1.29 10.24
C GLY A 23 6.37 -2.44 10.08
N LYS A 24 7.36 -2.51 10.98
CA LYS A 24 8.48 -3.47 10.87
C LYS A 24 8.06 -4.94 10.89
N LYS A 25 6.90 -5.26 11.46
CA LYS A 25 6.40 -6.63 11.67
C LYS A 25 5.91 -7.28 10.36
N TYR A 26 5.35 -6.48 9.47
CA TYR A 26 4.70 -6.92 8.23
C TYR A 26 5.38 -6.35 6.97
N LEU A 27 6.52 -5.69 7.13
CA LEU A 27 7.30 -5.17 6.02
C LEU A 27 8.05 -6.31 5.31
N ASN A 28 7.38 -6.94 4.35
CA ASN A 28 7.92 -7.89 3.39
C ASN A 28 7.34 -7.67 1.99
N ASP A 29 8.01 -8.27 1.01
CA ASP A 29 7.69 -8.10 -0.40
C ASP A 29 6.31 -8.63 -0.77
N GLU A 30 5.84 -9.69 -0.10
CA GLU A 30 4.51 -10.27 -0.36
C GLU A 30 3.39 -9.32 0.05
N ASN A 31 3.49 -8.73 1.23
CA ASN A 31 2.55 -7.72 1.71
C ASN A 31 2.61 -6.45 0.86
N LEU A 32 3.81 -6.02 0.44
CA LEU A 32 3.96 -4.87 -0.45
C LEU A 32 3.36 -5.13 -1.84
N ALA A 33 3.60 -6.30 -2.43
CA ALA A 33 3.04 -6.70 -3.71
C ALA A 33 1.51 -6.79 -3.64
N PHE A 34 0.98 -7.34 -2.54
CA PHE A 34 -0.45 -7.39 -2.29
C PHE A 34 -1.08 -5.98 -2.24
N LEU A 35 -0.45 -5.04 -1.53
CA LEU A 35 -0.96 -3.67 -1.40
C LEU A 35 -0.85 -2.88 -2.70
N LEU A 36 0.27 -3.00 -3.41
CA LEU A 36 0.48 -2.31 -4.69
C LEU A 36 -0.43 -2.84 -5.80
N GLY A 37 -0.80 -4.12 -5.73
CA GLY A 37 -1.65 -4.74 -6.72
C GLY A 37 -1.04 -4.68 -8.13
N ASN A 38 -1.87 -4.45 -9.15
CA ASN A 38 -1.44 -4.41 -10.54
C ASN A 38 -1.02 -2.99 -10.94
N GLU A 39 0.15 -2.87 -11.58
CA GLU A 39 0.74 -1.61 -12.04
C GLU A 39 -0.18 -0.79 -12.96
N ASN A 40 -1.02 -1.44 -13.77
CA ASN A 40 -2.00 -0.75 -14.61
C ASN A 40 -3.01 0.05 -13.77
N TYR A 41 -3.45 -0.50 -12.63
CA TYR A 41 -4.36 0.23 -11.73
C TYR A 41 -3.66 1.42 -11.06
N LEU A 42 -2.39 1.26 -10.67
CA LEU A 42 -1.61 2.36 -10.11
C LEU A 42 -1.42 3.50 -11.12
N PHE A 43 -1.26 3.17 -12.39
CA PHE A 43 -1.13 4.17 -13.44
C PHE A 43 -2.45 4.92 -13.70
N ASP A 44 -3.59 4.22 -13.60
CA ASP A 44 -4.91 4.84 -13.67
C ASP A 44 -5.18 5.76 -12.46
N ASP A 45 -4.80 5.34 -11.25
CA ASP A 45 -4.86 6.17 -10.03
C ASP A 45 -4.00 7.44 -10.18
N TYR A 46 -2.81 7.32 -10.75
CA TYR A 46 -1.94 8.45 -11.04
C TYR A 46 -2.57 9.44 -12.02
N LYS A 47 -3.22 8.94 -13.09
CA LYS A 47 -3.82 9.80 -14.13
C LYS A 47 -5.10 10.49 -13.68
N THR A 48 -5.91 9.82 -12.86
CA THR A 48 -7.27 10.26 -12.53
C THR A 48 -7.40 10.83 -11.11
N GLY A 49 -6.29 10.80 -10.35
CA GLY A 49 -6.31 11.03 -8.91
C GLY A 49 -6.58 9.72 -8.15
N ILE A 50 -6.13 9.66 -6.89
CA ILE A 50 -6.21 8.47 -6.04
C ILE A 50 -7.65 7.94 -6.03
N THR A 51 -7.88 6.77 -6.65
CA THR A 51 -9.23 6.22 -6.73
C THR A 51 -9.71 5.74 -5.36
N ALA A 52 -11.01 5.47 -5.25
CA ALA A 52 -11.61 4.89 -4.05
C ALA A 52 -10.91 3.60 -3.61
N LYS A 53 -10.24 2.87 -4.53
CA LYS A 53 -9.53 1.63 -4.23
C LYS A 53 -8.23 1.87 -3.47
N THR A 54 -7.39 2.80 -3.91
CA THR A 54 -6.15 3.16 -3.21
C THR A 54 -6.46 3.83 -1.86
N HIS A 55 -7.49 4.69 -1.81
CA HIS A 55 -7.99 5.24 -0.55
C HIS A 55 -8.45 4.13 0.40
N ALA A 56 -9.19 3.13 -0.10
CA ALA A 56 -9.59 1.99 0.70
C ALA A 56 -8.38 1.17 1.17
N GLN A 57 -7.33 0.99 0.36
CA GLN A 57 -6.10 0.29 0.75
C GLN A 57 -5.31 1.05 1.81
N LEU A 58 -5.18 2.38 1.69
CA LEU A 58 -4.51 3.23 2.68
C LEU A 58 -5.29 3.30 3.99
N ALA A 59 -6.60 3.54 3.92
CA ALA A 59 -7.48 3.52 5.10
C ALA A 59 -7.53 2.11 5.74
N TRP A 60 -7.42 1.06 4.94
CA TRP A 60 -7.33 -0.31 5.44
C TRP A 60 -6.01 -0.56 6.17
N CYS A 61 -4.87 -0.11 5.64
CA CYS A 61 -3.58 -0.19 6.32
C CYS A 61 -3.58 0.57 7.67
N ASP A 62 -4.19 1.76 7.72
CA ASP A 62 -4.31 2.56 8.94
C ASP A 62 -5.22 1.91 9.99
N ASN A 63 -6.36 1.33 9.56
CA ASN A 63 -7.34 0.71 10.47
C ASN A 63 -6.98 -0.73 10.90
N ASN A 64 -6.32 -1.54 10.06
CA ASN A 64 -6.06 -2.96 10.37
C ASN A 64 -4.80 -3.19 11.20
N LEU A 65 -3.92 -2.20 11.36
CA LEU A 65 -2.94 -2.23 12.44
C LEU A 65 -3.57 -2.01 13.83
N GLN A 66 -4.82 -1.53 13.92
CA GLN A 66 -5.48 -1.24 15.20
C GLN A 66 -6.42 -2.35 15.70
N TYR A 67 -6.82 -3.30 14.85
CA TYR A 67 -7.77 -4.36 15.21
C TYR A 67 -7.20 -5.74 14.90
N GLU A 68 -6.48 -6.33 15.86
CA GLU A 68 -5.91 -7.68 15.78
C GLU A 68 -6.93 -8.83 15.57
N GLU A 69 -8.26 -8.59 15.57
CA GLU A 69 -9.26 -9.67 15.60
C GLU A 69 -10.45 -9.53 14.61
N GLY A 70 -10.26 -8.87 13.46
CA GLY A 70 -11.39 -8.35 12.66
C GLY A 70 -11.54 -8.73 11.19
N ARG A 71 -11.11 -9.92 10.74
CA ARG A 71 -11.32 -10.57 9.41
C ARG A 71 -10.44 -10.17 8.18
N LEU A 72 -9.78 -11.23 7.66
CA LEU A 72 -9.67 -11.73 6.28
C LEU A 72 -8.67 -11.16 5.25
N ILE A 73 -7.65 -10.41 5.64
CA ILE A 73 -6.38 -10.39 4.90
C ILE A 73 -5.27 -10.56 5.93
N SER A 74 -4.73 -11.78 6.03
CA SER A 74 -3.58 -12.08 6.88
C SER A 74 -2.35 -11.47 6.22
N LEU A 75 -1.91 -10.30 6.68
CA LEU A 75 -0.54 -9.87 6.41
C LEU A 75 0.40 -10.98 6.92
N ILE A 76 1.39 -11.31 6.11
CA ILE A 76 2.37 -12.32 6.48
C ILE A 76 3.36 -11.64 7.44
N GLU A 77 3.51 -12.17 8.65
CA GLU A 77 4.55 -11.71 9.56
C GLU A 77 5.93 -12.14 9.04
N ASN A 78 6.92 -11.27 9.20
CA ASN A 78 8.28 -11.57 8.78
C ASN A 78 8.84 -12.85 9.44
N GLU A 79 8.39 -13.23 10.64
CA GLU A 79 8.81 -14.45 11.35
C GLU A 79 8.31 -15.77 10.72
N LYS A 80 7.26 -15.72 9.88
CA LYS A 80 6.72 -16.90 9.19
C LYS A 80 7.41 -17.20 7.85
N GLN A 81 8.39 -16.40 7.41
CA GLN A 81 9.16 -16.62 6.18
C GLN A 81 10.40 -17.54 6.37
N LEU A 82 10.37 -18.44 7.37
CA LEU A 82 11.43 -19.44 7.62
C LEU A 82 11.24 -20.71 6.79
#